data_AF-A0A7W1I7F1-F1
#
_entry.id   AF-A0A7W1I7F1-F1
#
_cell.length_a   1.000
_cell.length_b   1.000
_cell.length_c   1.000
_cell.angle_alpha   90.00
_cell.angle_beta   90.00
_cell.angle_gamma   90.00
#
_symmetry.space_group_name_H-M   'P 1'
#
loop_
_entity.id
_entity.type
_entity.pdbx_description
1 polymer ?
#
loop_
_entity_poly.entity_id
_entity_poly.type
_entity_poly.pdbx_seq_one_letter_code
_entity_poly.pdbx_strand_id
1 'polypeptide(L)'
;MAAAVVALCSATAYALASVLQQRAAAAQPAALSMRTGLLVRLATRPLWLLGFLADVGGYALQFVALGLGSLALVQPLLVSGLLIALPLSAWLSNRDLRRTEWAGAVALVVGLGAFLVVAHPASGTDDASRRAWIAVALATLVPAGVLVGVGAAREGAPRARALATATGLLYGFTAALTKTSAHLLSLGIGHALAAWQPYALLVCGVLGMLLAQSAFQAAPLDASLPLLTVVDPLASVLIGAFAFHEAMANSLFAIVVELAAIALLAVGVFRVSAPAQVGKRWSTLSTQHRVD
;
A
#
# COMPACT_ATOMS: atom_id res chain seq x y z
N MET A 1 2.46 22.22 -3.28
CA MET A 1 3.85 21.80 -3.59
C MET A 1 4.52 21.09 -2.41
N ALA A 2 4.48 21.63 -1.19
CA ALA A 2 5.06 20.98 0.00
C ALA A 2 4.58 19.53 0.22
N ALA A 3 3.26 19.28 0.19
CA ALA A 3 2.70 17.93 0.35
C ALA A 3 3.25 16.92 -0.66
N ALA A 4 3.41 17.31 -1.94
CA ALA A 4 3.95 16.44 -2.98
C ALA A 4 5.43 16.09 -2.73
N VAL A 5 6.24 17.07 -2.32
CA VAL A 5 7.66 16.84 -1.98
C VAL A 5 7.77 15.89 -0.78
N VAL A 6 7.00 16.14 0.28
CA VAL A 6 6.99 15.29 1.48
C VAL A 6 6.49 13.87 1.13
N ALA A 7 5.48 13.75 0.27
CA ALA A 7 4.99 12.45 -0.21
C ALA A 7 6.05 11.70 -1.02
N LEU A 8 6.83 12.38 -1.87
CA LEU A 8 7.93 11.75 -2.60
C LEU A 8 9.08 11.32 -1.68
N CYS A 9 9.39 12.10 -0.65
CA CYS A 9 10.33 11.69 0.40
C CYS A 9 9.82 10.46 1.15
N SER A 10 8.54 10.42 1.50
CA SER A 10 7.88 9.25 2.10
C SER A 10 7.98 8.02 1.19
N ALA A 11 7.64 8.17 -0.10
CA ALA A 11 7.72 7.12 -1.11
C ALA A 11 9.16 6.56 -1.23
N THR A 12 10.16 7.43 -1.17
CA THR A 12 11.59 7.05 -1.19
C THR A 12 11.97 6.26 0.05
N ALA A 13 11.52 6.69 1.24
CA ALA A 13 11.77 5.99 2.49
C ALA A 13 11.14 4.59 2.48
N TYR A 14 9.88 4.46 2.04
CA TYR A 14 9.20 3.17 1.88
C TYR A 14 9.88 2.26 0.85
N ALA A 15 10.36 2.83 -0.26
CA ALA A 15 11.10 2.08 -1.26
C ALA A 15 12.41 1.50 -0.69
N LEU A 16 13.18 2.32 0.04
CA LEU A 16 14.41 1.88 0.70
C LEU A 16 14.11 0.82 1.76
N ALA A 17 13.08 1.04 2.60
CA ALA A 17 12.65 0.10 3.61
C ALA A 17 12.35 -1.28 3.01
N SER A 18 11.53 -1.30 1.97
CA SER A 18 11.14 -2.51 1.25
C SER A 18 12.37 -3.28 0.73
N VAL A 19 13.32 -2.58 0.12
CA VAL A 19 14.54 -3.21 -0.43
C VAL A 19 15.46 -3.75 0.67
N LEU A 20 15.67 -2.98 1.75
CA LEU A 20 16.51 -3.39 2.88
C LEU A 20 15.93 -4.60 3.63
N GLN A 21 14.62 -4.57 3.90
CA GLN A 21 13.93 -5.66 4.58
C GLN A 21 13.88 -6.92 3.71
N GLN A 22 13.63 -6.79 2.40
CA GLN A 22 13.64 -7.91 1.47
C GLN A 22 15.01 -8.61 1.44
N ARG A 23 16.10 -7.83 1.47
CA ARG A 23 17.46 -8.39 1.57
C ARG A 23 17.73 -9.11 2.87
N ALA A 24 17.37 -8.48 4.00
CA ALA A 24 17.58 -9.08 5.30
C ALA A 24 16.80 -10.41 5.44
N ALA A 25 15.61 -10.47 4.86
CA ALA A 25 14.80 -11.68 4.79
C ALA A 25 15.41 -12.75 3.86
N ALA A 26 15.88 -12.38 2.67
CA ALA A 26 16.49 -13.31 1.72
C ALA A 26 17.77 -13.98 2.25
N ALA A 27 18.47 -13.35 3.19
CA ALA A 27 19.66 -13.90 3.85
C ALA A 27 19.34 -14.91 4.98
N GLN A 28 18.07 -15.19 5.27
CA GLN A 28 17.69 -16.18 6.29
C GLN A 28 17.43 -17.57 5.69
N PRO A 29 17.73 -18.66 6.44
CA PRO A 29 17.41 -20.02 6.00
C PRO A 29 15.91 -20.19 5.71
N ALA A 30 15.58 -20.81 4.58
CA ALA A 30 14.19 -21.06 4.17
C ALA A 30 13.38 -21.87 5.20
N ALA A 31 14.05 -22.68 6.03
CA ALA A 31 13.45 -23.45 7.12
C ALA A 31 12.85 -22.59 8.25
N LEU A 32 13.16 -21.29 8.29
CA LEU A 32 12.56 -20.34 9.23
C LEU A 32 11.35 -19.58 8.63
N SER A 33 11.03 -19.82 7.36
CA SER A 33 9.81 -19.29 6.74
C SER A 33 8.60 -19.68 7.59
N MET A 34 7.68 -18.73 7.81
CA MET A 34 6.42 -18.94 8.56
C MET A 34 6.56 -19.20 10.07
N ARG A 35 7.71 -18.90 10.69
CA ARG A 35 7.90 -19.02 12.15
C ARG A 35 8.04 -17.65 12.82
N THR A 36 7.43 -17.47 13.99
CA THR A 36 7.57 -16.24 14.82
C THR A 36 9.04 -15.94 15.18
N GLY A 37 9.87 -16.99 15.27
CA GLY A 37 11.32 -16.87 15.45
C GLY A 37 12.04 -16.13 14.31
N LEU A 38 11.46 -16.03 13.11
CA LEU A 38 12.00 -15.23 12.01
C LEU A 38 11.94 -13.74 12.33
N LEU A 39 10.84 -13.24 12.91
CA LEU A 39 10.69 -11.83 13.27
C LEU A 39 11.67 -11.44 14.39
N VAL A 40 11.79 -12.27 15.42
CA VAL A 40 12.77 -12.06 16.50
C VAL A 40 14.19 -12.04 15.93
N ARG A 41 14.52 -12.95 15.00
CA ARG A 41 15.84 -13.02 14.38
C ARG A 41 16.10 -11.87 13.41
N LEU A 42 15.10 -11.42 12.66
CA LEU A 42 15.20 -10.24 11.80
C LEU A 42 15.36 -8.96 12.62
N ALA A 43 14.70 -8.84 13.77
CA ALA A 43 14.87 -7.71 14.69
C ALA A 43 16.30 -7.58 15.23
N THR A 44 17.12 -8.64 15.17
CA THR A 44 18.56 -8.58 15.50
C THR A 44 19.44 -8.18 14.33
N ARG A 45 18.90 -8.02 13.12
CA ARG A 45 19.67 -7.69 11.92
C ARG A 45 19.67 -6.18 11.71
N PRO A 46 20.84 -5.52 11.68
CA PRO A 46 20.91 -4.07 11.54
C PRO A 46 20.30 -3.58 10.23
N LEU A 47 20.46 -4.34 9.13
CA LEU A 47 19.82 -4.03 7.85
C LEU A 47 18.29 -4.04 7.91
N TRP A 48 17.71 -4.97 8.66
CA TRP A 48 16.26 -5.03 8.83
C TRP A 48 15.77 -3.88 9.71
N LEU A 49 16.50 -3.57 10.79
CA LEU A 49 16.22 -2.41 11.64
C LEU A 49 16.31 -1.09 10.88
N LEU A 50 17.30 -0.92 10.00
CA LEU A 50 17.39 0.24 9.11
C LEU A 50 16.17 0.34 8.19
N GLY A 51 15.72 -0.79 7.64
CA GLY A 51 14.50 -0.83 6.86
C GLY A 51 13.25 -0.48 7.68
N PHE A 52 13.13 -1.00 8.90
CA PHE A 52 12.03 -0.65 9.81
C PHE A 52 12.04 0.84 10.20
N LEU A 53 13.21 1.40 10.50
CA LEU A 53 13.35 2.84 10.76
C LEU A 53 12.97 3.68 9.53
N ALA A 54 13.33 3.22 8.33
CA ALA A 54 12.90 3.85 7.09
C ALA A 54 11.37 3.74 6.87
N ASP A 55 10.71 2.64 7.25
CA ASP A 55 9.24 2.54 7.23
C ASP A 55 8.59 3.50 8.22
N VAL A 56 9.09 3.58 9.46
CA VAL A 56 8.58 4.52 10.47
C VAL A 56 8.76 5.96 10.01
N GLY A 57 9.93 6.29 9.46
CA GLY A 57 10.19 7.60 8.86
C GLY A 57 9.30 7.88 7.65
N GLY A 58 9.10 6.88 6.79
CA GLY A 58 8.20 6.94 5.64
C GLY A 58 6.76 7.22 6.07
N TYR A 59 6.27 6.54 7.11
CA TYR A 59 4.94 6.77 7.67
C TYR A 59 4.81 8.14 8.33
N ALA A 60 5.83 8.60 9.07
CA ALA A 60 5.82 9.94 9.65
C ALA A 60 5.76 11.02 8.55
N LEU A 61 6.50 10.84 7.46
CA LEU A 61 6.42 11.73 6.30
C LEU A 61 5.06 11.62 5.59
N GLN A 62 4.49 10.42 5.45
CA GLN A 62 3.14 10.23 4.91
C GLN A 62 2.10 10.97 5.75
N PHE A 63 2.19 10.85 7.08
CA PHE A 63 1.32 11.53 8.03
C PHE A 63 1.38 13.05 7.83
N VAL A 64 2.60 13.61 7.73
CA VAL A 64 2.79 15.04 7.44
C VAL A 64 2.25 15.40 6.05
N ALA A 65 2.51 14.60 5.02
CA ALA A 65 2.03 14.85 3.66
C ALA A 65 0.50 14.89 3.59
N LEU A 66 -0.17 13.97 4.29
CA LEU A 66 -1.64 13.92 4.38
C LEU A 66 -2.20 15.07 5.22
N GLY A 67 -1.47 15.56 6.22
CA GLY A 67 -1.83 16.79 6.94
C GLY A 67 -1.67 18.06 6.10
N LEU A 68 -0.84 18.04 5.06
CA LEU A 68 -0.58 19.18 4.16
C LEU A 68 -1.34 19.11 2.83
N GLY A 69 -1.99 17.99 2.51
CA GLY A 69 -2.46 17.69 1.16
C GLY A 69 -3.70 16.80 1.09
N SER A 70 -4.07 16.43 -0.14
CA SER A 70 -5.20 15.57 -0.43
C SER A 70 -4.82 14.09 -0.44
N LEU A 71 -5.76 13.22 -0.07
CA LEU A 71 -5.61 11.76 -0.22
C LEU A 71 -5.34 11.41 -1.68
N ALA A 72 -6.08 12.05 -2.59
CA ALA A 72 -5.94 11.83 -4.02
C ALA A 72 -4.58 12.27 -4.59
N LEU A 73 -3.86 13.18 -3.93
CA LEU A 73 -2.49 13.53 -4.31
C LEU A 73 -1.47 12.58 -3.67
N VAL A 74 -1.56 12.39 -2.35
CA VAL A 74 -0.50 11.72 -1.58
C VAL A 74 -0.43 10.24 -1.91
N GLN A 75 -1.57 9.55 -1.95
CA GLN A 75 -1.60 8.08 -2.06
C GLN A 75 -1.07 7.57 -3.40
N PRO A 76 -1.44 8.15 -4.57
CA PRO A 76 -0.82 7.80 -5.84
C PRO A 76 0.68 8.13 -5.91
N LEU A 77 1.14 9.22 -5.27
CA LEU A 77 2.57 9.55 -5.20
C LEU A 77 3.36 8.51 -4.41
N LEU A 78 2.80 7.89 -3.38
CA LEU A 78 3.50 6.83 -2.64
C LEU A 78 3.81 5.61 -3.52
N VAL A 79 2.92 5.30 -4.49
CA VAL A 79 3.13 4.21 -5.46
C VAL A 79 4.36 4.48 -6.34
N SER A 80 4.75 5.74 -6.56
CA SER A 80 5.96 6.08 -7.31
C SER A 80 7.23 5.59 -6.62
N GLY A 81 7.19 5.22 -5.34
CA GLY A 81 8.28 4.54 -4.64
C GLY A 81 8.73 3.26 -5.35
N LEU A 82 7.84 2.57 -6.09
CA LEU A 82 8.20 1.43 -6.92
C LEU A 82 9.23 1.77 -8.01
N LEU A 83 9.18 2.99 -8.56
CA LEU A 83 10.14 3.47 -9.56
C LEU A 83 11.55 3.63 -8.98
N ILE A 84 11.65 3.81 -7.67
CA ILE A 84 12.92 3.89 -6.93
C ILE A 84 13.36 2.49 -6.49
N ALA A 85 12.42 1.68 -5.99
CA ALA A 85 12.69 0.34 -5.48
C ALA A 85 13.19 -0.61 -6.58
N LEU A 86 12.65 -0.52 -7.79
CA LEU A 86 13.01 -1.36 -8.94
C LEU A 86 14.51 -1.29 -9.31
N PRO A 87 15.06 -0.14 -9.71
CA PRO A 87 16.47 -0.03 -10.09
C PRO A 87 17.39 -0.33 -8.90
N LEU A 88 17.01 0.09 -7.69
CA LEU A 88 17.79 -0.19 -6.49
C LEU A 88 17.88 -1.71 -6.22
N SER A 89 16.76 -2.42 -6.34
CA SER A 89 16.70 -3.88 -6.20
C SER A 89 17.51 -4.61 -7.27
N ALA A 90 17.44 -4.14 -8.52
CA ALA A 90 18.19 -4.69 -9.64
C ALA A 90 19.71 -4.50 -9.47
N TRP A 91 20.14 -3.27 -9.17
CA TRP A 91 21.54 -2.92 -8.92
C TRP A 91 22.12 -3.76 -7.77
N LEU A 92 21.42 -3.79 -6.64
CA LEU A 92 21.84 -4.55 -5.49
C LEU A 92 21.99 -6.05 -5.83
N SER A 93 21.04 -6.61 -6.57
CA SER A 93 21.01 -8.03 -6.93
C SER A 93 21.90 -8.38 -8.13
N ASN A 94 22.68 -7.43 -8.64
CA ASN A 94 23.54 -7.57 -9.80
C ASN A 94 22.82 -8.20 -11.01
N ARG A 95 21.58 -7.74 -11.27
CA ARG A 95 20.72 -8.22 -12.36
C ARG A 95 20.22 -7.06 -13.20
N ASP A 96 19.91 -7.34 -14.45
CA ASP A 96 19.23 -6.38 -15.32
C ASP A 96 17.72 -6.34 -15.07
N LEU A 97 17.13 -5.18 -15.34
CA LEU A 97 15.68 -5.01 -15.36
C LEU A 97 15.08 -5.67 -16.59
N ARG A 98 14.07 -6.50 -16.38
CA ARG A 98 13.34 -7.19 -17.45
C ARG A 98 12.48 -6.18 -18.22
N ARG A 99 12.21 -6.48 -19.49
CA ARG A 99 11.31 -5.68 -20.33
C ARG A 99 9.92 -5.46 -19.70
N THR A 100 9.43 -6.43 -18.94
CA THR A 100 8.14 -6.32 -18.23
C THR A 100 8.20 -5.34 -17.05
N GLU A 101 9.32 -5.30 -16.33
CA GLU A 101 9.55 -4.34 -15.23
C GLU A 101 9.68 -2.92 -15.79
N TRP A 102 10.39 -2.75 -16.91
CA TRP A 102 10.47 -1.48 -17.65
C TRP A 102 9.11 -1.00 -18.15
N ALA A 103 8.34 -1.87 -18.81
CA ALA A 103 6.99 -1.53 -19.27
C ALA A 103 6.08 -1.15 -18.10
N GLY A 104 6.20 -1.83 -16.96
CA GLY A 104 5.47 -1.51 -15.74
C GLY A 104 5.87 -0.15 -15.16
N ALA A 105 7.17 0.17 -15.12
CA ALA A 105 7.66 1.47 -14.68
C ALA A 105 7.17 2.61 -15.59
N VAL A 106 7.21 2.42 -16.91
CA VAL A 106 6.66 3.40 -17.86
C VAL A 106 5.16 3.59 -17.65
N ALA A 107 4.40 2.51 -17.48
CA ALA A 107 2.96 2.59 -17.20
C ALA A 107 2.67 3.35 -15.89
N LEU A 108 3.47 3.13 -14.84
CA LEU A 108 3.36 3.87 -13.59
C LEU A 108 3.61 5.38 -13.79
N VAL A 109 4.68 5.76 -14.50
CA VAL A 109 5.00 7.17 -14.77
C VAL A 109 3.90 7.84 -15.57
N VAL A 110 3.46 7.20 -16.66
CA VAL A 110 2.44 7.76 -17.55
C VAL A 110 1.08 7.84 -16.84
N GLY A 111 0.68 6.78 -16.13
CA GLY A 111 -0.58 6.75 -15.39
C GLY A 111 -0.60 7.78 -14.28
N LEU A 112 0.45 7.85 -13.45
CA LEU A 112 0.54 8.84 -12.39
C LEU A 112 0.56 10.26 -12.94
N GLY A 113 1.37 10.52 -13.97
CA GLY A 113 1.46 11.83 -14.60
C GLY A 113 0.13 12.29 -15.20
N ALA A 114 -0.54 11.41 -15.96
CA ALA A 114 -1.86 11.70 -16.53
C ALA A 114 -2.91 11.96 -15.44
N PHE A 115 -2.93 11.13 -14.39
CA PHE A 115 -3.82 11.32 -13.25
C PHE A 115 -3.60 12.69 -12.59
N LEU A 116 -2.35 13.03 -12.24
CA LEU A 116 -2.04 14.27 -11.54
C LEU A 116 -2.31 15.53 -12.37
N VAL A 117 -2.06 15.46 -13.69
CA VAL A 117 -2.33 16.57 -14.62
C VAL A 117 -3.82 16.77 -14.82
N VAL A 118 -4.62 15.70 -14.87
CA VAL A 118 -6.04 15.81 -15.23
C VAL A 118 -6.95 15.95 -14.01
N ALA A 119 -6.69 15.18 -12.96
CA ALA A 119 -7.49 15.21 -11.75
C ALA A 119 -7.29 16.52 -10.95
N HIS A 120 -6.16 17.21 -11.17
CA HIS A 120 -5.77 18.44 -10.44
C HIS A 120 -6.12 18.36 -8.95
N PRO A 121 -5.66 17.32 -8.23
CA PRO A 121 -6.18 16.97 -6.92
C PRO A 121 -5.94 18.12 -5.93
N ALA A 122 -7.03 18.70 -5.42
CA ALA A 122 -6.99 19.74 -4.40
C ALA A 122 -7.62 19.27 -3.10
N SER A 123 -7.07 19.71 -1.97
CA SER A 123 -7.64 19.42 -0.66
C SER A 123 -9.06 19.98 -0.55
N GLY A 124 -9.99 19.16 -0.06
CA GLY A 124 -11.32 19.60 0.33
C GLY A 124 -11.37 19.95 1.82
N THR A 125 -12.38 19.45 2.53
CA THR A 125 -12.50 19.59 3.99
C THR A 125 -11.56 18.64 4.70
N ASP A 126 -11.00 19.01 5.85
CA ASP A 126 -10.19 18.10 6.68
C ASP A 126 -11.00 17.32 7.72
N ASP A 127 -12.25 17.73 7.96
CA ASP A 127 -13.20 17.06 8.85
C ASP A 127 -14.41 16.55 8.07
N ALA A 128 -14.43 15.24 7.83
CA ALA A 128 -15.55 14.60 7.15
C ALA A 128 -16.77 14.51 8.09
N SER A 129 -17.95 14.78 7.54
CA SER A 129 -19.19 14.71 8.33
C SER A 129 -19.41 13.31 8.92
N ARG A 130 -20.17 13.21 10.03
CA ARG A 130 -20.53 11.92 10.64
C ARG A 130 -21.16 10.94 9.64
N ARG A 131 -22.01 11.44 8.72
CA ARG A 131 -22.63 10.62 7.67
C ARG A 131 -21.60 10.11 6.67
N ALA A 132 -20.64 10.94 6.29
CA ALA A 132 -19.53 10.54 5.43
C ALA A 132 -18.67 9.45 6.10
N TRP A 133 -18.36 9.58 7.40
CA TRP A 133 -17.64 8.53 8.14
C TRP A 133 -18.39 7.20 8.17
N ILE A 134 -19.70 7.22 8.42
CA ILE A 134 -20.53 6.00 8.37
C ILE A 134 -20.51 5.40 6.97
N ALA A 135 -20.70 6.21 5.93
CA ALA A 135 -20.68 5.74 4.54
C ALA A 135 -19.32 5.15 4.15
N VAL A 136 -18.22 5.81 4.51
CA VAL A 136 -16.85 5.32 4.28
C VAL A 136 -16.59 4.02 5.03
N ALA A 137 -16.95 3.96 6.31
CA ALA A 137 -16.79 2.75 7.12
C ALA A 137 -17.59 1.58 6.53
N LEU A 138 -18.84 1.81 6.08
CA LEU A 138 -19.64 0.78 5.41
C LEU A 138 -19.04 0.38 4.07
N ALA A 139 -18.60 1.35 3.25
CA ALA A 139 -18.03 1.09 1.93
C ALA A 139 -16.67 0.37 1.96
N THR A 140 -15.95 0.43 3.09
CA THR A 140 -14.63 -0.19 3.25
C THR A 140 -14.67 -1.42 4.14
N LEU A 141 -15.16 -1.29 5.38
CA LEU A 141 -15.09 -2.34 6.40
C LEU A 141 -16.05 -3.50 6.11
N VAL A 142 -17.24 -3.25 5.53
CA VAL A 142 -18.17 -4.33 5.19
C VAL A 142 -17.62 -5.20 4.06
N PRO A 143 -17.20 -4.66 2.90
CA PRO A 143 -16.55 -5.47 1.87
C PRO A 143 -15.26 -6.13 2.37
N ALA A 144 -14.45 -5.45 3.17
CA ALA A 144 -13.26 -6.06 3.78
C ALA A 144 -13.64 -7.26 4.67
N GLY A 145 -14.66 -7.13 5.52
CA GLY A 145 -15.18 -8.22 6.35
C GLY A 145 -15.71 -9.39 5.53
N VAL A 146 -16.46 -9.12 4.45
CA VAL A 146 -16.94 -10.15 3.51
C VAL A 146 -15.77 -10.87 2.85
N LEU A 147 -14.76 -10.13 2.37
CA LEU A 147 -13.56 -10.70 1.76
C LEU A 147 -12.76 -11.54 2.75
N VAL A 148 -12.66 -11.12 4.02
CA VAL A 148 -12.05 -11.92 5.09
C VAL A 148 -12.85 -13.20 5.32
N GLY A 149 -14.18 -13.13 5.41
CA GLY A 149 -15.04 -14.31 5.57
C GLY A 149 -14.96 -15.28 4.39
N VAL A 150 -14.99 -14.77 3.16
CA VAL A 150 -14.79 -15.57 1.94
C VAL A 150 -13.39 -16.17 1.92
N GLY A 151 -12.36 -15.38 2.25
CA GLY A 151 -10.97 -15.84 2.33
C GLY A 151 -10.78 -16.93 3.38
N ALA A 152 -11.52 -16.87 4.50
CA ALA A 152 -11.50 -17.88 5.56
C ALA A 152 -11.88 -19.28 5.04
N ALA A 153 -12.79 -19.36 4.07
CA ALA A 153 -13.25 -20.60 3.44
C ALA A 153 -12.40 -21.04 2.22
N ARG A 154 -11.27 -20.39 1.96
CA ARG A 154 -10.40 -20.66 0.81
C ARG A 154 -8.98 -20.94 1.26
N GLU A 155 -8.20 -21.55 0.38
CA GLU A 155 -6.76 -21.79 0.52
C GLU A 155 -5.99 -21.23 -0.68
N GLY A 156 -4.68 -21.11 -0.55
CA GLY A 156 -3.80 -20.72 -1.65
C GLY A 156 -4.07 -19.30 -2.19
N ALA A 157 -3.89 -19.14 -3.51
CA ALA A 157 -4.00 -17.85 -4.19
C ALA A 157 -5.36 -17.14 -4.02
N PRO A 158 -6.53 -17.83 -4.07
CA PRO A 158 -7.82 -17.18 -3.79
C PRO A 158 -7.90 -16.55 -2.39
N ARG A 159 -7.39 -17.23 -1.35
CA ARG A 159 -7.32 -16.67 0.01
C ARG A 159 -6.40 -15.45 0.05
N ALA A 160 -5.20 -15.56 -0.52
CA ALA A 160 -4.23 -14.48 -0.54
C ALA A 160 -4.79 -13.22 -1.22
N ARG A 161 -5.48 -13.38 -2.36
CA ARG A 161 -6.13 -12.28 -3.08
C ARG A 161 -7.23 -11.63 -2.26
N ALA A 162 -8.10 -12.41 -1.64
CA ALA A 162 -9.19 -11.89 -0.82
C ALA A 162 -8.66 -11.07 0.36
N LEU A 163 -7.67 -11.61 1.10
CA LEU A 163 -7.06 -10.93 2.24
C LEU A 163 -6.25 -9.69 1.80
N ALA A 164 -5.56 -9.74 0.67
CA ALA A 164 -4.83 -8.60 0.11
C ALA A 164 -5.79 -7.46 -0.27
N THR A 165 -6.90 -7.77 -0.93
CA THR A 165 -7.93 -6.77 -1.26
C THR A 165 -8.57 -6.18 0.00
N ALA A 166 -8.90 -7.02 1.00
CA ALA A 166 -9.43 -6.56 2.27
C ALA A 166 -8.45 -5.61 3.00
N THR A 167 -7.17 -5.95 2.96
CA THR A 167 -6.10 -5.12 3.53
C THR A 167 -6.01 -3.77 2.82
N GLY A 168 -6.04 -3.75 1.48
CA GLY A 168 -5.99 -2.49 0.73
C GLY A 168 -7.18 -1.58 1.05
N LEU A 169 -8.39 -2.13 1.17
CA LEU A 169 -9.58 -1.36 1.59
C LEU A 169 -9.41 -0.78 3.00
N LEU A 170 -8.88 -1.59 3.93
CA LEU A 170 -8.61 -1.17 5.29
C LEU A 170 -7.51 -0.11 5.35
N TYR A 171 -6.47 -0.21 4.51
CA TYR A 171 -5.43 0.81 4.43
C TYR A 171 -5.93 2.12 3.84
N GLY A 172 -6.82 2.08 2.84
CA GLY A 172 -7.49 3.30 2.37
C GLY A 172 -8.30 3.98 3.47
N PHE A 173 -8.97 3.18 4.31
CA PHE A 173 -9.63 3.70 5.52
C PHE A 173 -8.63 4.29 6.53
N THR A 174 -7.49 3.63 6.77
CA THR A 174 -6.44 4.19 7.63
C THR A 174 -5.83 5.47 7.08
N ALA A 175 -5.73 5.64 5.76
CA ALA A 175 -5.25 6.87 5.14
C ALA A 175 -6.17 8.06 5.47
N ALA A 176 -7.49 7.86 5.37
CA ALA A 176 -8.49 8.85 5.77
C ALA A 176 -8.40 9.20 7.27
N LEU A 177 -8.26 8.19 8.12
CA LEU A 177 -8.05 8.39 9.56
C LEU A 177 -6.73 9.11 9.84
N THR A 178 -5.67 8.82 9.08
CA THR A 178 -4.35 9.46 9.18
C THR A 178 -4.45 10.95 8.84
N LYS A 179 -5.10 11.30 7.72
CA LYS A 179 -5.35 12.68 7.32
C LYS A 179 -6.08 13.46 8.42
N THR A 180 -7.17 12.90 8.93
CA THR A 180 -7.97 13.56 9.98
C THR A 180 -7.19 13.66 11.29
N SER A 181 -6.42 12.63 11.64
CA SER A 181 -5.57 12.63 12.84
C SER A 181 -4.45 13.68 12.74
N ALA A 182 -3.87 13.87 11.55
CA ALA A 182 -2.89 14.91 11.29
C ALA A 182 -3.49 16.31 11.45
N HIS A 183 -4.70 16.52 10.91
CA HIS A 183 -5.44 17.76 11.11
C HIS A 183 -5.73 18.02 12.60
N LEU A 184 -6.28 17.04 13.32
CA LEU A 184 -6.57 17.16 14.75
C LEU A 184 -5.30 17.45 15.58
N LEU A 185 -4.18 16.82 15.25
CA LEU A 185 -2.90 17.08 15.92
C LEU A 185 -2.39 18.50 15.64
N SER A 186 -2.63 19.03 14.43
CA SER A 186 -2.30 20.43 14.08
C SER A 186 -3.10 21.45 14.90
N LEU A 187 -4.30 21.08 15.37
CA LEU A 187 -5.10 21.86 16.32
C LEU A 187 -4.66 21.68 17.78
N GLY A 188 -3.71 20.78 18.05
CA GLY A 188 -3.15 20.51 19.37
C GLY A 188 -3.41 19.09 19.88
N ILE A 189 -2.51 18.58 20.72
CA ILE A 189 -2.54 17.18 21.18
C ILE A 189 -3.83 16.81 21.94
N GLY A 190 -4.44 17.76 22.65
CA GLY A 190 -5.71 17.56 23.34
C GLY A 190 -6.86 17.20 22.38
N HIS A 191 -6.90 17.82 21.19
CA HIS A 191 -7.91 17.52 20.18
C HIS A 191 -7.72 16.11 19.60
N ALA A 192 -6.48 15.71 19.35
CA ALA A 192 -6.17 14.35 18.89
C ALA A 192 -6.58 13.28 19.92
N LEU A 193 -6.27 13.50 21.21
CA LEU A 193 -6.59 12.55 22.28
C LEU A 193 -8.10 12.52 22.62
N ALA A 194 -8.83 13.61 22.41
CA ALA A 194 -10.28 13.65 22.64
C ALA A 194 -11.08 13.00 21.49
N ALA A 195 -10.46 12.84 20.32
CA ALA A 195 -11.10 12.34 19.11
C ALA A 195 -10.97 10.82 18.98
N TRP A 196 -11.93 10.17 18.33
CA TRP A 196 -11.93 8.71 18.15
C TRP A 196 -11.00 8.24 17.02
N GLN A 197 -10.67 9.13 16.08
CA GLN A 197 -9.97 8.82 14.84
C GLN A 197 -8.56 8.25 15.06
N PRO A 198 -7.71 8.79 15.96
CA PRO A 198 -6.38 8.22 16.21
C PRO A 198 -6.43 6.81 16.82
N TYR A 199 -7.44 6.52 17.64
CA TYR A 199 -7.63 5.19 18.22
C TYR A 199 -8.10 4.18 17.18
N ALA A 200 -9.06 4.59 16.33
CA ALA A 200 -9.48 3.77 15.18
C ALA A 200 -8.32 3.53 14.21
N LEU A 201 -7.47 4.54 13.99
CA LEU A 201 -6.27 4.41 13.16
C LEU A 201 -5.34 3.32 13.69
N LEU A 202 -5.07 3.32 15.00
CA LEU A 202 -4.23 2.30 15.62
C LEU A 202 -4.83 0.89 15.45
N VAL A 203 -6.12 0.73 15.73
CA VAL A 203 -6.82 -0.57 15.60
C VAL A 203 -6.82 -1.04 14.15
N CYS A 204 -7.23 -0.20 13.21
CA CYS A 204 -7.27 -0.52 11.79
C CYS A 204 -5.87 -0.78 11.22
N GLY A 205 -4.84 -0.05 11.68
CA GLY A 205 -3.45 -0.29 11.29
C GLY A 205 -2.95 -1.68 11.73
N VAL A 206 -3.22 -2.06 12.98
CA VAL A 206 -2.87 -3.40 13.49
C VAL A 206 -3.62 -4.50 12.74
N LEU A 207 -4.94 -4.32 12.52
CA LEU A 207 -5.74 -5.28 11.75
C LEU A 207 -5.27 -5.40 10.31
N GLY A 208 -4.96 -4.27 9.65
CA GLY A 208 -4.43 -4.25 8.30
C GLY A 208 -3.10 -4.97 8.20
N MET A 209 -2.20 -4.76 9.16
CA MET A 209 -0.94 -5.50 9.23
C MET A 209 -1.19 -7.01 9.37
N LEU A 210 -2.10 -7.44 10.25
CA LEU A 210 -2.45 -8.85 10.42
C LEU A 210 -3.01 -9.48 9.14
N LEU A 211 -3.90 -8.77 8.43
CA LEU A 211 -4.45 -9.22 7.15
C LEU A 211 -3.37 -9.29 6.06
N ALA A 212 -2.48 -8.29 5.99
CA ALA A 212 -1.34 -8.26 5.06
C ALA A 212 -0.43 -9.48 5.25
N GLN A 213 -0.03 -9.74 6.50
CA GLN A 213 0.79 -10.90 6.84
C GLN A 213 0.07 -12.20 6.48
N SER A 214 -1.22 -12.30 6.79
CA SER A 214 -2.03 -13.49 6.44
C SER A 214 -2.14 -13.70 4.92
N ALA A 215 -2.21 -12.62 4.14
CA ALA A 215 -2.20 -12.69 2.68
C ALA A 215 -0.88 -13.23 2.14
N PHE A 216 0.26 -12.80 2.70
CA PHE A 216 1.60 -13.29 2.34
C PHE A 216 1.82 -14.75 2.71
N GLN A 217 1.18 -15.21 3.79
CA GLN A 217 1.25 -16.60 4.22
C GLN A 217 0.42 -17.54 3.33
N ALA A 218 -0.67 -17.04 2.75
CA ALA A 218 -1.62 -17.87 2.01
C ALA A 218 -1.14 -18.27 0.59
N ALA A 219 -0.31 -17.46 -0.06
CA ALA A 219 0.20 -17.74 -1.40
C ALA A 219 1.49 -16.94 -1.69
N PRO A 220 2.21 -17.25 -2.79
CA PRO A 220 3.36 -16.45 -3.20
C PRO A 220 3.00 -14.97 -3.41
N LEU A 221 4.00 -14.10 -3.23
CA LEU A 221 3.84 -12.65 -3.21
C LEU A 221 3.22 -12.07 -4.48
N ASP A 222 3.34 -12.76 -5.62
CA ASP A 222 2.75 -12.35 -6.90
C ASP A 222 1.21 -12.36 -6.88
N ALA A 223 0.60 -13.14 -5.96
CA ALA A 223 -0.85 -13.19 -5.79
C ALA A 223 -1.41 -12.05 -4.91
N SER A 224 -0.61 -11.47 -4.01
CA SER A 224 -1.08 -10.51 -2.99
C SER A 224 -0.50 -9.10 -3.14
N LEU A 225 0.79 -8.96 -3.47
CA LEU A 225 1.45 -7.64 -3.58
C LEU A 225 0.80 -6.67 -4.57
N PRO A 226 0.39 -7.10 -5.78
CA PRO A 226 -0.27 -6.18 -6.70
C PRO A 226 -1.58 -5.63 -6.13
N LEU A 227 -2.36 -6.48 -5.46
CA LEU A 227 -3.64 -6.08 -4.87
C LEU A 227 -3.46 -5.14 -3.69
N LEU A 228 -2.47 -5.40 -2.82
CA LEU A 228 -2.14 -4.50 -1.71
C LEU A 228 -1.77 -3.10 -2.21
N THR A 229 -0.96 -3.04 -3.27
CA THR A 229 -0.41 -1.78 -3.80
C THR A 229 -1.40 -1.01 -4.68
N VAL A 230 -2.42 -1.68 -5.24
CA VAL A 230 -3.44 -1.03 -6.10
C VAL A 230 -4.69 -0.66 -5.33
N VAL A 231 -5.19 -1.52 -4.46
CA VAL A 231 -6.49 -1.31 -3.82
C VAL A 231 -6.45 -0.14 -2.82
N ASP A 232 -5.35 0.02 -2.09
CA ASP A 232 -5.17 1.12 -1.13
C ASP A 232 -5.27 2.53 -1.76
N PRO A 233 -4.44 2.89 -2.77
CA PRO A 233 -4.53 4.21 -3.38
C PRO A 233 -5.87 4.45 -4.06
N LEU A 234 -6.51 3.41 -4.63
CA LEU A 234 -7.85 3.54 -5.21
C LEU A 234 -8.92 3.82 -4.16
N ALA A 235 -8.93 3.04 -3.08
CA ALA A 235 -9.84 3.28 -1.96
C ALA A 235 -9.62 4.68 -1.40
N SER A 236 -8.37 5.09 -1.22
CA SER A 236 -8.01 6.42 -0.71
C SER A 236 -8.48 7.57 -1.61
N VAL A 237 -8.29 7.48 -2.93
CA VAL A 237 -8.76 8.48 -3.89
C VAL A 237 -10.29 8.61 -3.82
N LEU A 238 -11.01 7.49 -3.80
CA LEU A 238 -12.47 7.48 -3.70
C LEU A 238 -12.95 8.07 -2.36
N ILE A 239 -12.27 7.76 -1.25
CA ILE A 239 -12.59 8.34 0.05
C ILE A 239 -12.32 9.85 0.05
N GLY A 240 -11.20 10.30 -0.51
CA GLY A 240 -10.89 11.72 -0.68
C GLY A 240 -11.98 12.46 -1.44
N ALA A 241 -12.39 11.92 -2.58
CA ALA A 241 -13.43 12.50 -3.43
C ALA A 241 -14.80 12.60 -2.71
N PHE A 242 -15.27 11.50 -2.10
CA PHE A 242 -16.64 11.43 -1.57
C PHE A 242 -16.78 11.91 -0.12
N ALA A 243 -15.78 11.66 0.73
CA ALA A 243 -15.89 11.95 2.16
C ALA A 243 -15.31 13.32 2.51
N PHE A 244 -14.18 13.66 1.90
CA PHE A 244 -13.45 14.91 2.14
C PHE A 244 -13.74 15.97 1.09
N HIS A 245 -14.57 15.67 0.08
CA HIS A 245 -14.93 16.60 -1.00
C HIS A 245 -13.69 17.16 -1.69
N GLU A 246 -12.65 16.34 -1.84
CA GLU A 246 -11.44 16.70 -2.59
C GLU A 246 -11.81 16.92 -4.05
N ALA A 247 -11.31 18.01 -4.63
CA ALA A 247 -11.66 18.38 -6.00
C ALA A 247 -11.06 17.36 -6.97
N MET A 248 -11.92 16.74 -7.77
CA MET A 248 -11.57 15.79 -8.84
C MET A 248 -11.97 16.36 -10.21
N ALA A 249 -11.66 15.61 -11.26
CA ALA A 249 -12.06 15.92 -12.62
C ALA A 249 -13.58 16.10 -12.77
N ASN A 250 -14.02 17.29 -13.20
CA ASN A 250 -15.44 17.62 -13.35
C ASN A 250 -15.97 17.46 -14.79
N SER A 251 -15.10 17.21 -15.77
CA SER A 251 -15.49 17.01 -17.17
C SER A 251 -15.47 15.53 -17.56
N LEU A 252 -16.36 15.11 -18.45
CA LEU A 252 -16.43 13.72 -18.92
C LEU A 252 -15.08 13.23 -19.49
N PHE A 253 -14.40 14.09 -20.25
CA PHE A 253 -13.06 13.82 -20.76
C PHE A 253 -12.07 13.55 -19.61
N ALA A 254 -12.07 14.41 -18.59
CA ALA A 254 -11.16 14.29 -17.48
C ALA A 254 -11.45 13.03 -16.64
N ILE A 255 -12.72 12.66 -16.43
CA ILE A 255 -13.11 11.40 -15.76
C ILE A 255 -12.62 10.18 -16.55
N VAL A 256 -12.79 10.17 -17.88
CA VAL A 256 -12.33 9.05 -18.72
C VAL A 256 -10.81 8.91 -18.64
N VAL A 257 -10.08 10.01 -18.70
CA VAL A 257 -8.61 9.99 -18.57
C VAL A 257 -8.18 9.57 -17.17
N GLU A 258 -8.89 9.99 -16.12
CA GLU A 258 -8.62 9.59 -14.74
C GLU A 258 -8.80 8.08 -14.54
N LEU A 259 -9.90 7.51 -15.04
CA LEU A 259 -10.15 6.07 -15.02
C LEU A 259 -9.09 5.30 -15.82
N ALA A 260 -8.71 5.81 -17.00
CA ALA A 260 -7.65 5.20 -17.81
C ALA A 260 -6.28 5.27 -17.12
N ALA A 261 -5.98 6.38 -16.45
CA ALA A 261 -4.74 6.58 -15.70
C ALA A 261 -4.66 5.65 -14.48
N ILE A 262 -5.75 5.49 -13.74
CA ILE A 262 -5.92 4.50 -12.68
C ILE A 262 -5.71 3.08 -13.20
N ALA A 263 -6.33 2.73 -14.32
CA ALA A 263 -6.17 1.42 -14.92
C ALA A 263 -4.71 1.17 -15.34
N LEU A 264 -4.05 2.19 -15.89
CA LEU A 264 -2.65 2.12 -16.30
C LEU A 264 -1.70 1.99 -15.11
N LEU A 265 -1.96 2.71 -14.01
CA LEU A 265 -1.26 2.54 -12.73
C LEU A 265 -1.37 1.09 -12.24
N ALA A 266 -2.59 0.55 -12.21
CA ALA A 266 -2.81 -0.83 -11.80
C ALA A 266 -2.01 -1.81 -12.68
N VAL A 267 -2.11 -1.69 -14.01
CA VAL A 267 -1.32 -2.50 -14.96
C VAL A 267 0.17 -2.37 -14.69
N GLY A 268 0.66 -1.15 -14.42
CA GLY A 268 2.04 -0.88 -14.05
C GLY A 268 2.47 -1.68 -12.83
N VAL A 269 1.72 -1.57 -11.73
CA VAL A 269 1.97 -2.33 -10.49
C VAL A 269 1.98 -3.84 -10.75
N PHE A 270 1.00 -4.37 -11.49
CA PHE A 270 0.95 -5.81 -11.82
C PHE A 270 2.16 -6.26 -12.64
N ARG A 271 2.64 -5.44 -13.58
CA ARG A 271 3.81 -5.74 -14.42
C ARG A 271 5.13 -5.66 -13.66
N VAL A 272 5.23 -4.74 -12.70
CA VAL A 272 6.38 -4.57 -11.80
C VAL A 272 6.44 -5.70 -10.76
N SER A 273 5.29 -6.08 -10.23
CA SER A 273 5.17 -7.11 -9.19
C SER A 273 5.18 -8.54 -9.74
N ALA A 274 5.15 -8.71 -11.07
CA ALA A 274 5.23 -10.01 -11.73
C ALA A 274 6.61 -10.65 -11.50
N PRO A 275 6.67 -11.96 -11.23
CA PRO A 275 7.75 -12.58 -10.47
C PRO A 275 9.17 -12.41 -11.04
N ALA A 276 10.10 -11.99 -10.18
CA ALA A 276 11.47 -12.48 -10.17
C ALA A 276 11.47 -13.91 -9.58
N GLN A 277 11.18 -14.92 -10.41
CA GLN A 277 11.30 -16.37 -10.20
C GLN A 277 11.38 -16.94 -8.75
N VAL A 278 10.43 -16.61 -7.86
CA VAL A 278 10.19 -17.40 -6.63
C VAL A 278 9.29 -18.61 -6.93
N GLY A 279 8.46 -18.53 -7.98
CA GLY A 279 7.47 -19.56 -8.34
C GLY A 279 8.02 -20.91 -8.79
N LYS A 280 9.26 -21.01 -9.30
CA LYS A 280 9.86 -22.31 -9.69
C LYS A 280 10.22 -23.21 -8.50
N ARG A 281 10.33 -22.65 -7.29
CA ARG A 281 10.74 -23.39 -6.08
C ARG A 281 9.57 -23.95 -5.28
N TRP A 282 8.35 -23.41 -5.48
CA TRP A 282 7.14 -23.90 -4.83
C TRP A 282 6.54 -25.11 -5.53
N SER A 283 6.67 -25.21 -6.86
CA SER A 283 6.20 -26.39 -7.62
C SER A 283 7.02 -27.65 -7.33
N THR A 284 8.28 -27.51 -6.93
CA THR A 284 9.17 -28.62 -6.55
C THR A 284 8.93 -29.12 -5.12
N LEU A 285 8.51 -28.24 -4.20
CA LEU A 285 8.18 -28.63 -2.83
C LEU A 285 6.80 -29.28 -2.70
N SER A 286 5.81 -28.85 -3.51
CA SER A 286 4.48 -29.47 -3.52
C SER A 286 4.43 -30.84 -4.21
N THR A 287 5.41 -31.15 -5.06
CA THR A 287 5.57 -32.50 -5.63
C THR A 287 6.29 -33.45 -4.69
N GLN A 288 7.21 -32.97 -3.84
CA GLN A 288 7.89 -33.83 -2.87
C GLN A 288 6.97 -34.28 -1.72
N HIS A 289 6.06 -33.44 -1.24
CA HIS A 289 5.13 -33.84 -0.16
C HIS A 289 3.92 -34.68 -0.60
N ARG A 290 3.85 -35.10 -1.86
CA ARG A 290 2.77 -35.96 -2.37
C ARG A 290 3.24 -37.39 -2.69
N VAL A 291 4.51 -37.71 -2.41
CA VAL A 291 5.13 -39.01 -2.75
C VAL A 291 5.63 -39.77 -1.52
N ASP A 292 5.49 -39.20 -0.32
CA ASP A 292 5.77 -39.89 0.96
C ASP A 292 4.47 -40.04 1.77
#